data_AF-A0A871RCN8-F1
#
_entry.id   AF-A0A871RCN8-F1
#
_cell.length_a   1.000
_cell.length_b   1.000
_cell.length_c   1.000
_cell.angle_alpha   90.00
_cell.angle_beta   90.00
_cell.angle_gamma   90.00
#
_symmetry.space_group_name_H-M   'P 1'
#
loop_
_entity.id
_entity.type
_entity.pdbx_description
1 polymer ?
#
loop_
_entity_poly.entity_id
_entity_poly.type
_entity_poly.pdbx_seq_one_letter_code
_entity_poly.pdbx_strand_id
1 'polypeptide(L)'
;MKFKGTPLILGLQFLSTVIAYQLASNKGNSTSLLNTKSLIDNAYDFTFEGAKFAANSYCWLFGENKPLSEACPSKFCKTSNHLKLLKSGRTNIAYAIMEDTKNKRIIVSFKGTSSPNEWVLDTNYRLTEYIPYVVKDEIATKEFIYRGWKVHRGFLKGYKTFHKNAMRYLLRLMARKKGYTLVFLGHSLGGALSVIAAVESHFCGLNPVIFTYGSPKVGNYRLIDWMSENFPLYITEQSLVSGKLIPRSFFRMTTSKDIVPLLPLYKQGFSHCGFHINIKNNLFFADKDDLELIGEFDKHLEFKEWRRRMKLLKKNYKEYMKSPMKGYKEFVESDYHRYYYIRMGCKQ
;
A
#
# COMPACT_ATOMS: atom_id res chain seq x y z
N MET A 1 50.94 1.47 -16.19
CA MET A 1 49.47 1.71 -16.15
C MET A 1 48.77 0.38 -15.94
N LYS A 2 48.31 0.10 -14.70
CA LYS A 2 47.48 -1.05 -14.34
C LYS A 2 46.22 -0.49 -13.69
N PHE A 3 45.06 -0.60 -14.34
CA PHE A 3 43.78 -0.31 -13.69
C PHE A 3 43.32 -1.56 -12.93
N LYS A 4 43.21 -1.42 -11.61
CA LYS A 4 42.69 -2.41 -10.67
C LYS A 4 41.18 -2.53 -10.87
N GLY A 5 40.71 -3.76 -11.09
CA GLY A 5 39.28 -4.10 -11.05
C GLY A 5 38.73 -4.01 -9.63
N THR A 6 37.57 -3.38 -9.52
CA THR A 6 36.72 -3.28 -8.33
C THR A 6 35.96 -4.60 -8.11
N PRO A 7 35.97 -5.21 -6.91
CA PRO A 7 35.11 -6.35 -6.60
C PRO A 7 33.94 -5.88 -5.73
N LEU A 8 32.70 -5.84 -6.23
CA LEU A 8 31.54 -5.62 -5.34
C LEU A 8 30.18 -6.02 -5.97
N ILE A 9 29.98 -7.29 -6.36
CA ILE A 9 28.63 -7.79 -6.76
C ILE A 9 28.25 -9.13 -6.10
N LEU A 10 29.14 -9.84 -5.40
CA LEU A 10 28.85 -11.19 -4.89
C LEU A 10 28.13 -11.28 -3.53
N GLY A 11 27.81 -10.16 -2.87
CA GLY A 11 27.17 -10.14 -1.54
C GLY A 11 25.64 -9.96 -1.51
N LEU A 12 25.00 -9.62 -2.64
CA LEU A 12 23.61 -9.13 -2.66
C LEU A 12 22.54 -10.18 -2.97
N GLN A 13 22.92 -11.38 -3.41
CA GLN A 13 21.97 -12.47 -3.67
C GLN A 13 21.67 -13.35 -2.45
N PHE A 14 22.42 -13.23 -1.36
CA PHE A 14 22.30 -14.18 -0.24
C PHE A 14 21.12 -13.91 0.71
N LEU A 15 20.60 -12.68 0.85
CA LEU A 15 19.53 -12.39 1.83
C LEU A 15 18.11 -12.69 1.33
N SER A 16 17.79 -12.40 0.06
CA SER A 16 16.48 -12.76 -0.51
C SER A 16 16.31 -14.29 -0.59
N THR A 17 17.41 -15.02 -0.78
CA THR A 17 17.41 -16.48 -0.68
C THR A 17 17.26 -16.97 0.75
N VAL A 18 17.65 -16.24 1.80
CA VAL A 18 17.58 -16.75 3.19
C VAL A 18 16.14 -16.87 3.68
N ILE A 19 15.25 -15.92 3.40
CA ILE A 19 13.83 -16.02 3.78
C ILE A 19 13.12 -17.06 2.90
N ALA A 20 13.37 -17.07 1.58
CA ALA A 20 12.82 -18.09 0.68
C ALA A 20 13.32 -19.51 1.03
N TYR A 21 14.58 -19.67 1.44
CA TYR A 21 15.19 -20.94 1.84
C TYR A 21 14.76 -21.37 3.24
N GLN A 22 14.58 -20.44 4.19
CA GLN A 22 14.02 -20.76 5.52
C GLN A 22 12.54 -21.15 5.45
N LEU A 23 11.78 -20.61 4.50
CA LEU A 23 10.41 -21.03 4.23
C LEU A 23 10.32 -22.35 3.44
N ALA A 24 11.29 -22.64 2.56
CA ALA A 24 11.34 -23.88 1.77
C ALA A 24 11.95 -25.08 2.52
N SER A 25 12.87 -24.87 3.46
CA SER A 25 13.54 -25.92 4.25
C SER A 25 12.73 -26.31 5.50
N ASN A 26 11.44 -26.57 5.33
CA ASN A 26 10.56 -27.02 6.41
C ASN A 26 10.75 -28.53 6.67
N LYS A 27 11.90 -28.89 7.23
CA LYS A 27 12.14 -30.16 7.94
C LYS A 27 13.01 -29.91 9.17
N GLY A 28 12.38 -29.62 10.31
CA GLY A 28 12.82 -30.15 11.60
C GLY A 28 13.76 -29.33 12.50
N ASN A 29 13.71 -27.98 12.56
CA ASN A 29 14.40 -27.22 13.61
C ASN A 29 13.49 -26.23 14.34
N SER A 30 13.44 -26.29 15.68
CA SER A 30 12.58 -25.45 16.53
C SER A 30 12.93 -23.95 16.44
N THR A 31 14.19 -23.61 16.17
CA THR A 31 14.69 -22.23 16.04
C THR A 31 14.25 -21.54 14.76
N SER A 32 14.10 -22.28 13.64
CA SER A 32 13.58 -21.71 12.38
C SER A 32 12.07 -21.48 12.45
N LEU A 33 11.33 -22.37 13.12
CA LEU A 33 9.91 -22.20 13.43
C LEU A 33 9.65 -20.98 14.34
N LEU A 34 10.48 -20.77 15.37
CA LEU A 34 10.41 -19.60 16.25
C LEU A 34 10.67 -18.28 15.50
N ASN A 35 11.67 -18.26 14.60
CA ASN A 35 11.95 -17.08 13.76
C ASN A 35 10.79 -16.78 12.81
N THR A 36 10.22 -17.79 12.15
CA THR A 36 9.07 -17.60 11.24
C THR A 36 7.83 -17.11 11.99
N LYS A 37 7.57 -17.62 13.19
CA LYS A 37 6.45 -17.17 14.03
C LYS A 37 6.61 -15.71 14.45
N SER A 38 7.80 -15.31 14.89
CA SER A 38 8.08 -13.92 15.27
C SER A 38 7.95 -12.95 14.07
N LEU A 39 8.34 -13.37 12.87
CA LEU A 39 8.15 -12.58 11.65
C LEU A 39 6.67 -12.36 11.33
N ILE A 40 5.85 -13.41 11.43
CA ILE A 40 4.41 -13.33 11.21
C ILE A 40 3.73 -12.46 12.27
N ASP A 41 4.13 -12.59 13.54
CA ASP A 41 3.62 -11.74 14.63
C ASP A 41 3.91 -10.26 14.34
N ASN A 42 5.16 -9.91 13.98
CA ASN A 42 5.52 -8.53 13.63
C ASN A 42 4.80 -8.04 12.35
N ALA A 43 4.65 -8.90 11.35
CA ALA A 43 3.89 -8.57 10.14
C ALA A 43 2.44 -8.25 10.46
N TYR A 44 1.80 -9.09 11.29
CA TYR A 44 0.44 -8.88 11.76
C TYR A 44 0.32 -7.56 12.52
N ASP A 45 1.19 -7.31 13.51
CA ASP A 45 1.11 -6.11 14.34
C ASP A 45 1.19 -4.82 13.52
N PHE A 46 2.19 -4.70 12.64
CA PHE A 46 2.34 -3.51 11.80
C PHE A 46 1.16 -3.31 10.86
N THR A 47 0.75 -4.39 10.20
CA THR A 47 -0.23 -4.28 9.13
C THR A 47 -1.66 -4.23 9.65
N PHE A 48 -1.97 -4.84 10.79
CA PHE A 48 -3.23 -4.65 11.51
C PHE A 48 -3.35 -3.22 12.04
N GLU A 49 -2.26 -2.65 12.58
CA GLU A 49 -2.24 -1.26 13.00
C GLU A 49 -2.53 -0.31 11.82
N GLY A 50 -1.81 -0.47 10.71
CA GLY A 50 -2.07 0.31 9.50
C GLY A 50 -3.49 0.14 8.96
N ALA A 51 -4.09 -1.05 9.09
CA ALA A 51 -5.46 -1.31 8.65
C ALA A 51 -6.49 -0.50 9.46
N LYS A 52 -6.27 -0.31 10.77
CA LYS A 52 -7.11 0.59 11.60
C LYS A 52 -7.08 2.02 11.07
N PHE A 53 -5.91 2.55 10.72
CA PHE A 53 -5.79 3.88 10.15
C PHE A 53 -6.42 3.98 8.75
N ALA A 54 -6.26 2.94 7.91
CA ALA A 54 -6.85 2.89 6.57
C ALA A 54 -8.38 2.81 6.63
N ALA A 55 -8.95 1.99 7.52
CA ALA A 55 -10.39 1.87 7.70
C ALA A 55 -11.02 3.17 8.22
N ASN A 56 -10.36 3.84 9.17
CA ASN A 56 -10.85 5.10 9.75
C ASN A 56 -10.67 6.32 8.83
N SER A 57 -9.90 6.23 7.74
CA SER A 57 -9.87 7.27 6.69
C SER A 57 -11.23 7.50 6.03
N TYR A 58 -12.14 6.53 6.13
CA TYR A 58 -13.52 6.63 5.66
C TYR A 58 -14.43 7.40 6.61
N CYS A 59 -14.01 7.58 7.87
CA CYS A 59 -14.73 8.40 8.82
C CYS A 59 -14.63 9.88 8.50
N TRP A 60 -15.61 10.65 8.97
CA TRP A 60 -15.54 12.10 8.86
C TRP A 60 -14.67 12.62 9.99
N LEU A 61 -13.53 13.19 9.60
CA LEU A 61 -12.56 13.80 10.50
C LEU A 61 -12.65 15.32 10.37
N PHE A 62 -13.14 15.97 11.43
CA PHE A 62 -13.45 17.40 11.44
C PHE A 62 -12.40 18.23 12.18
N GLY A 63 -12.08 19.38 11.60
CA GLY A 63 -11.17 20.38 12.16
C GLY A 63 -9.69 20.10 11.92
N GLU A 64 -8.84 20.93 12.50
CA GLU A 64 -7.39 20.87 12.35
C GLU A 64 -6.73 21.05 13.72
N ASN A 65 -5.52 20.51 13.87
CA ASN A 65 -4.67 20.62 15.06
C ASN A 65 -5.36 20.30 16.40
N LYS A 66 -6.17 19.23 16.47
CA LYS A 66 -6.90 18.81 17.68
C LYS A 66 -6.72 17.33 18.01
N PRO A 67 -6.94 16.91 19.26
CA PRO A 67 -6.96 15.49 19.63
C PRO A 67 -7.90 14.70 18.70
N LEU A 68 -7.52 13.47 18.36
CA LEU A 68 -8.33 12.66 17.44
C LEU A 68 -9.73 12.35 18.02
N SER A 69 -9.84 12.23 19.34
CA SER A 69 -11.10 12.04 20.07
C SER A 69 -12.12 13.15 19.86
N GLU A 70 -11.67 14.39 19.61
CA GLU A 70 -12.53 15.54 19.28
C GLU A 70 -12.82 15.66 17.79
N ALA A 71 -12.03 14.98 16.95
CA ALA A 71 -12.15 15.05 15.51
C ALA A 71 -13.19 14.08 14.94
N CYS A 72 -13.52 13.00 15.66
CA CYS A 72 -14.44 11.97 15.17
C CYS A 72 -15.07 11.13 16.30
N PRO A 73 -16.31 10.64 16.12
CA PRO A 73 -17.04 9.92 17.16
C PRO A 73 -16.69 8.42 17.27
N SER A 74 -15.90 7.87 16.34
CA SER A 74 -15.63 6.42 16.29
C SER A 74 -14.86 5.95 17.52
N LYS A 75 -15.04 4.66 17.87
CA LYS A 75 -14.28 4.04 18.98
C LYS A 75 -12.78 4.24 18.82
N PHE A 76 -12.25 4.11 17.59
CA PHE A 76 -10.84 4.33 17.28
C PHE A 76 -10.37 5.75 17.65
N CYS A 77 -11.14 6.78 17.31
CA CYS A 77 -10.81 8.17 17.66
C CYS A 77 -10.83 8.39 19.17
N LYS A 78 -11.83 7.84 19.87
CA LYS A 78 -11.99 7.98 21.32
C LYS A 78 -10.91 7.27 22.14
N THR A 79 -10.36 6.16 21.65
CA THR A 79 -9.35 5.38 22.39
C THR A 79 -7.91 5.73 22.02
N SER A 80 -7.69 6.54 20.97
CA SER A 80 -6.35 6.86 20.47
C SER A 80 -5.86 8.23 20.95
N ASN A 81 -5.74 8.39 22.27
CA ASN A 81 -5.41 9.68 22.92
C ASN A 81 -4.02 10.24 22.56
N HIS A 82 -3.12 9.39 22.06
CA HIS A 82 -1.78 9.77 21.58
C HIS A 82 -1.80 10.32 20.15
N LEU A 83 -2.95 10.28 19.47
CA LEU A 83 -3.11 10.76 18.11
C LEU A 83 -3.71 12.17 18.09
N LYS A 84 -3.11 13.04 17.29
CA LYS A 84 -3.61 14.37 16.98
C LYS A 84 -3.95 14.46 15.51
N LEU A 85 -5.17 14.89 15.16
CA LEU A 85 -5.48 15.27 13.80
C LEU A 85 -4.81 16.63 13.52
N LEU A 86 -3.89 16.65 12.56
CA LEU A 86 -3.19 17.88 12.18
C LEU A 86 -3.92 18.60 11.05
N LYS A 87 -4.28 17.87 10.00
CA LYS A 87 -4.97 18.41 8.83
C LYS A 87 -5.80 17.33 8.16
N SER A 88 -7.02 17.63 7.72
CA SER A 88 -7.79 16.77 6.84
C SER A 88 -8.22 17.54 5.58
N GLY A 89 -8.58 16.80 4.55
CA GLY A 89 -9.13 17.39 3.33
C GLY A 89 -10.13 16.45 2.71
N ARG A 90 -11.20 17.00 2.16
CA ARG A 90 -12.23 16.23 1.47
C ARG A 90 -12.81 17.03 0.32
N THR A 91 -12.35 16.68 -0.87
CA THR A 91 -12.91 17.20 -2.12
C THR A 91 -13.16 16.00 -3.03
N ASN A 92 -12.45 15.87 -4.14
CA ASN A 92 -12.49 14.70 -5.03
C ASN A 92 -11.79 13.47 -4.42
N ILE A 93 -10.89 13.70 -3.48
CA ILE A 93 -10.29 12.67 -2.62
C ILE A 93 -10.46 13.10 -1.17
N ALA A 94 -10.36 12.13 -0.25
CA ALA A 94 -10.28 12.42 1.18
C ALA A 94 -8.97 11.91 1.78
N TYR A 95 -8.37 12.70 2.66
CA TYR A 95 -7.15 12.36 3.37
C TYR A 95 -7.14 12.96 4.78
N ALA A 96 -6.32 12.37 5.64
CA ALA A 96 -6.02 12.89 6.98
C ALA A 96 -4.53 12.77 7.27
N ILE A 97 -3.96 13.84 7.83
CA ILE A 97 -2.60 13.90 8.35
C ILE A 97 -2.72 13.91 9.87
N MET A 98 -2.16 12.89 10.50
CA MET A 98 -2.20 12.68 11.94
C MET A 98 -0.78 12.65 12.49
N GLU A 99 -0.62 13.16 13.71
CA GLU A 99 0.59 13.00 14.50
C GLU A 99 0.38 11.89 15.52
N ASP A 100 1.27 10.91 15.52
CA ASP A 100 1.41 9.91 16.57
C ASP A 100 2.62 10.27 17.41
N THR A 101 2.38 10.90 18.55
CA THR A 101 3.44 11.36 19.46
C THR A 101 4.11 10.21 20.20
N LYS A 102 3.37 9.11 20.43
CA LYS A 102 3.86 7.92 21.14
C LYS A 102 4.93 7.21 20.32
N ASN A 103 4.65 6.95 19.05
CA ASN A 103 5.57 6.23 18.17
C ASN A 103 6.44 7.16 17.31
N LYS A 104 6.31 8.48 17.49
CA LYS A 104 6.99 9.53 16.70
C LYS A 104 6.78 9.33 15.19
N ARG A 105 5.52 9.34 14.76
CA ARG A 105 5.14 9.17 13.35
C ARG A 105 4.24 10.29 12.86
N ILE A 106 4.40 10.69 11.61
CA ILE A 106 3.40 11.46 10.88
C ILE A 106 2.70 10.50 9.92
N ILE A 107 1.40 10.31 10.09
CA ILE A 107 0.61 9.35 9.33
C ILE A 107 -0.29 10.11 8.37
N VAL A 108 -0.14 9.85 7.08
CA VAL A 108 -1.02 10.35 6.03
C VAL A 108 -1.88 9.20 5.53
N SER A 109 -3.16 9.24 5.88
CA SER A 109 -4.14 8.22 5.53
C SER A 109 -5.04 8.72 4.41
N PHE A 110 -5.09 7.98 3.30
CA PHE A 110 -5.97 8.28 2.16
C PHE A 110 -7.19 7.37 2.15
N LYS A 111 -8.36 7.98 1.95
CA LYS A 111 -9.61 7.26 1.79
C LYS A 111 -9.72 6.65 0.39
N GLY A 112 -10.19 5.41 0.31
CA GLY A 112 -10.63 4.82 -0.96
C GLY A 112 -12.00 5.32 -1.42
N THR A 113 -12.47 4.82 -2.56
CA THR A 113 -13.80 5.15 -3.09
C THR A 113 -14.89 4.58 -2.17
N SER A 114 -15.97 5.33 -1.92
CA SER A 114 -17.14 4.82 -1.16
C SER A 114 -17.84 3.66 -1.89
N SER A 115 -17.77 3.65 -3.22
CA SER A 115 -18.24 2.57 -4.09
C SER A 115 -17.06 1.96 -4.87
N PRO A 116 -16.33 0.98 -4.30
CA PRO A 116 -15.27 0.27 -5.02
C PRO A 116 -15.78 -0.38 -6.32
N ASN A 117 -17.07 -0.73 -6.35
CA ASN A 117 -17.73 -1.31 -7.52
C ASN A 117 -17.78 -0.38 -8.73
N GLU A 118 -17.98 0.92 -8.51
CA GLU A 118 -17.97 1.93 -9.58
C GLU A 118 -16.53 2.16 -10.06
N TRP A 119 -15.56 2.13 -9.13
CA TRP A 119 -14.15 2.37 -9.45
C TRP A 119 -13.52 1.27 -10.32
N VAL A 120 -13.84 -0.01 -10.06
CA VAL A 120 -13.32 -1.14 -10.87
C VAL A 120 -13.78 -1.06 -12.32
N LEU A 121 -14.95 -0.45 -12.56
CA LEU A 121 -15.59 -0.35 -13.88
C LEU A 121 -15.34 0.99 -14.58
N ASP A 122 -14.90 2.05 -13.88
CA ASP A 122 -14.73 3.38 -14.47
C ASP A 122 -13.47 3.44 -15.36
N THR A 123 -13.71 3.71 -16.65
CA THR A 123 -12.88 3.31 -17.80
C THR A 123 -11.81 4.34 -18.16
N ASN A 124 -10.99 4.77 -17.19
CA ASN A 124 -9.79 5.56 -17.50
C ASN A 124 -8.50 4.94 -16.97
N TYR A 125 -8.32 3.64 -17.25
CA TYR A 125 -7.08 2.87 -17.05
C TYR A 125 -5.91 3.33 -17.92
N ARG A 126 -5.98 4.52 -18.53
CA ARG A 126 -4.93 5.01 -19.43
C ARG A 126 -3.70 5.35 -18.60
N LEU A 127 -2.61 4.66 -18.91
CA LEU A 127 -1.27 5.07 -18.52
C LEU A 127 -0.97 6.43 -19.16
N THR A 128 -0.79 7.45 -18.32
CA THR A 128 -0.36 8.78 -18.73
C THR A 128 1.08 9.00 -18.28
N GLU A 129 1.81 9.82 -19.02
CA GLU A 129 3.14 10.27 -18.60
C GLU A 129 3.12 10.83 -17.17
N TYR A 130 4.13 10.45 -16.39
CA TYR A 130 4.29 10.87 -15.03
C TYR A 130 5.65 11.55 -14.80
N ILE A 131 5.57 12.83 -14.50
CA ILE A 131 6.65 13.62 -13.91
C ILE A 131 6.11 14.09 -12.56
N PRO A 132 6.80 13.83 -11.43
CA PRO A 132 6.33 14.21 -10.10
C PRO A 132 5.96 15.69 -10.04
N TYR A 133 4.83 16.03 -9.43
CA TYR A 133 4.39 17.41 -9.28
C TYR A 133 5.40 18.24 -8.48
N VAL A 134 6.11 17.66 -7.51
CA VAL A 134 7.17 18.38 -6.77
C VAL A 134 8.34 18.80 -7.66
N VAL A 135 8.61 18.04 -8.73
CA VAL A 135 9.61 18.38 -9.74
C VAL A 135 9.09 19.51 -10.63
N LYS A 136 7.82 19.42 -11.08
CA LYS A 136 7.18 20.48 -11.89
C LYS A 136 7.03 21.80 -11.13
N ASP A 137 6.81 21.73 -9.83
CA ASP A 137 6.69 22.88 -8.94
C ASP A 137 8.06 23.40 -8.47
N GLU A 138 9.18 22.81 -8.93
CA GLU A 138 10.55 23.19 -8.58
C GLU A 138 10.83 23.18 -7.05
N ILE A 139 10.19 22.28 -6.32
CA ILE A 139 10.38 22.07 -4.87
C ILE A 139 11.02 20.72 -4.54
N ALA A 140 11.38 19.92 -5.55
CA ALA A 140 12.18 18.71 -5.39
C ALA A 140 13.60 19.06 -4.93
N THR A 141 14.14 18.26 -4.03
CA THR A 141 15.51 18.38 -3.51
C THR A 141 16.44 17.29 -4.04
N LYS A 142 15.90 16.32 -4.78
CA LYS A 142 16.66 15.30 -5.50
C LYS A 142 16.49 15.47 -6.99
N GLU A 143 17.54 15.14 -7.74
CA GLU A 143 17.51 15.11 -9.19
C GLU A 143 16.47 14.12 -9.71
N PHE A 144 15.70 14.55 -10.71
CA PHE A 144 14.73 13.72 -11.41
C PHE A 144 15.18 13.50 -12.85
N ILE A 145 15.38 12.24 -13.22
CA ILE A 145 15.65 11.83 -14.60
C ILE A 145 14.43 11.06 -15.09
N TYR A 146 13.77 11.58 -16.13
CA TYR A 146 12.62 10.91 -16.72
C TYR A 146 13.02 9.61 -17.41
N ARG A 147 12.43 8.49 -16.98
CA ARG A 147 12.70 7.15 -17.53
C ARG A 147 11.45 6.53 -18.13
N GLY A 148 10.64 7.30 -18.88
CA GLY A 148 9.42 6.76 -19.49
C GLY A 148 8.34 6.36 -18.48
N TRP A 149 8.30 7.04 -17.34
CA TRP A 149 7.35 6.74 -16.27
C TRP A 149 5.93 7.07 -16.70
N LYS A 150 5.04 6.12 -16.42
CA LYS A 150 3.60 6.31 -16.62
C LYS A 150 2.83 5.83 -15.41
N VAL A 151 1.75 6.53 -15.11
CA VAL A 151 0.87 6.28 -13.98
C VAL A 151 -0.58 6.25 -14.46
N HIS A 152 -1.45 5.58 -13.73
CA HIS A 152 -2.88 5.63 -14.00
C HIS A 152 -3.40 7.08 -13.94
N ARG A 153 -3.99 7.57 -15.03
CA ARG A 153 -4.46 8.96 -15.16
C ARG A 153 -5.42 9.39 -14.04
N GLY A 154 -6.37 8.52 -13.68
CA GLY A 154 -7.31 8.78 -12.60
C GLY A 154 -6.64 9.00 -11.23
N PHE A 155 -5.65 8.17 -10.86
CA PHE A 155 -4.94 8.31 -9.60
C PHE A 155 -4.10 9.57 -9.57
N LEU A 156 -3.40 9.89 -10.66
CA LEU A 156 -2.61 11.12 -10.75
C LEU A 156 -3.47 12.38 -10.68
N LYS A 157 -4.68 12.36 -11.26
CA LYS A 157 -5.67 13.44 -11.12
C LYS A 157 -6.15 13.56 -9.68
N GLY A 158 -6.45 12.44 -9.01
CA GLY A 158 -6.84 12.43 -7.61
C GLY A 158 -5.73 12.97 -6.70
N TYR A 159 -4.50 12.50 -6.89
CA TYR A 159 -3.33 12.91 -6.11
C TYR A 159 -3.02 14.41 -6.25
N LYS A 160 -3.25 15.01 -7.42
CA LYS A 160 -3.07 16.46 -7.65
C LYS A 160 -3.78 17.32 -6.60
N THR A 161 -4.93 16.88 -6.11
CA THR A 161 -5.67 17.54 -5.04
C THR A 161 -4.87 17.56 -3.73
N PHE A 162 -4.31 16.42 -3.31
CA PHE A 162 -3.46 16.34 -2.13
C PHE A 162 -2.20 17.17 -2.31
N HIS A 163 -1.56 17.08 -3.49
CA HIS A 163 -0.37 17.87 -3.82
C HIS A 163 -0.61 19.37 -3.56
N LYS A 164 -1.68 19.93 -4.15
CA LYS A 164 -2.03 21.34 -4.00
C LYS A 164 -2.35 21.74 -2.56
N ASN A 165 -3.11 20.91 -1.83
CA ASN A 165 -3.70 21.32 -0.56
C ASN A 165 -2.86 20.96 0.66
N ALA A 166 -1.96 19.99 0.55
CA ALA A 166 -1.31 19.38 1.71
C ALA A 166 0.18 19.08 1.56
N MET A 167 0.73 18.95 0.35
CA MET A 167 2.14 18.54 0.20
C MET A 167 3.12 19.54 0.82
N ARG A 168 2.98 20.85 0.52
CA ARG A 168 3.83 21.89 1.14
C ARG A 168 3.67 21.95 2.66
N TYR A 169 2.46 21.73 3.18
CA TYR A 169 2.20 21.64 4.61
C TYR A 169 2.97 20.45 5.23
N LEU A 170 2.89 19.28 4.59
CA LEU A 170 3.57 18.06 5.03
C LEU A 170 5.09 18.24 5.05
N LEU A 171 5.67 18.85 4.02
CA LEU A 171 7.12 19.12 3.96
C LEU A 171 7.58 20.01 5.13
N ARG A 172 6.87 21.12 5.39
CA ARG A 172 7.17 22.01 6.53
C ARG A 172 6.97 21.33 7.88
N LEU A 173 6.00 20.43 7.98
CA LEU A 173 5.78 19.64 9.19
C LEU A 173 6.97 18.69 9.42
N MET A 174 7.38 17.94 8.40
CA MET A 174 8.50 16.99 8.50
C MET A 174 9.84 17.68 8.79
N ALA A 175 10.07 18.88 8.25
CA ALA A 175 11.25 19.67 8.57
C ALA A 175 11.34 20.05 10.07
N ARG A 176 10.19 20.23 10.74
CA ARG A 176 10.12 20.55 12.18
C ARG A 176 10.10 19.32 13.08
N LYS A 177 9.60 18.19 12.58
CA LYS A 177 9.46 16.93 13.33
C LYS A 177 10.68 16.01 13.11
N LYS A 178 11.86 16.47 13.55
CA LYS A 178 13.10 15.68 13.44
C LYS A 178 12.94 14.32 14.14
N GLY A 179 13.38 13.26 13.48
CA GLY A 179 13.30 11.89 13.97
C GLY A 179 11.92 11.24 13.88
N TYR A 180 10.91 11.91 13.30
CA TYR A 180 9.61 11.29 13.04
C TYR A 180 9.66 10.47 11.75
N THR A 181 9.01 9.31 11.76
CA THR A 181 8.80 8.50 10.55
C THR A 181 7.55 8.99 9.82
N LEU A 182 7.69 9.30 8.52
CA LEU A 182 6.54 9.57 7.65
C LEU A 182 5.94 8.25 7.18
N VAL A 183 4.62 8.09 7.33
CA VAL A 183 3.88 6.91 6.89
C VAL A 183 2.79 7.32 5.93
N PHE A 184 2.76 6.73 4.74
CA PHE A 184 1.63 6.81 3.81
C PHE A 184 0.85 5.51 3.86
N LEU A 185 -0.46 5.61 4.02
CA LEU A 185 -1.31 4.43 4.00
C LEU A 185 -2.69 4.68 3.40
N GLY A 186 -3.30 3.62 2.91
CA GLY A 186 -4.67 3.69 2.41
C GLY A 186 -5.16 2.37 1.85
N HIS A 187 -6.48 2.30 1.74
CA HIS A 187 -7.19 1.15 1.18
C HIS A 187 -7.74 1.48 -0.22
N SER A 188 -7.75 0.50 -1.13
CA SER A 188 -8.29 0.65 -2.49
C SER A 188 -7.62 1.81 -3.23
N LEU A 189 -8.39 2.76 -3.79
CA LEU A 189 -7.88 4.02 -4.34
C LEU A 189 -6.90 4.75 -3.39
N GLY A 190 -7.14 4.73 -2.07
CA GLY A 190 -6.24 5.36 -1.10
C GLY A 190 -4.86 4.72 -1.05
N GLY A 191 -4.77 3.41 -1.30
CA GLY A 191 -3.50 2.71 -1.45
C GLY A 191 -2.73 3.21 -2.67
N ALA A 192 -3.42 3.39 -3.80
CA ALA A 192 -2.81 3.91 -5.02
C ALA A 192 -2.28 5.35 -4.83
N LEU A 193 -3.04 6.20 -4.14
CA LEU A 193 -2.61 7.57 -3.81
C LEU A 193 -1.40 7.58 -2.86
N SER A 194 -1.32 6.61 -1.93
CA SER A 194 -0.18 6.47 -1.01
C SER A 194 1.12 6.18 -1.75
N VAL A 195 1.07 5.34 -2.79
CA VAL A 195 2.24 5.05 -3.65
C VAL A 195 2.72 6.32 -4.37
N ILE A 196 1.81 7.09 -4.97
CA ILE A 196 2.18 8.34 -5.65
C ILE A 196 2.76 9.35 -4.63
N ALA A 197 2.13 9.48 -3.46
CA ALA A 197 2.61 10.36 -2.39
C ALA A 197 4.03 10.00 -1.92
N ALA A 198 4.35 8.71 -1.88
CA ALA A 198 5.69 8.24 -1.51
C ALA A 198 6.75 8.60 -2.55
N VAL A 199 6.44 8.49 -3.85
CA VAL A 199 7.32 8.95 -4.93
C VAL A 199 7.60 10.45 -4.79
N GLU A 200 6.56 11.26 -4.63
CA GLU A 200 6.66 12.72 -4.55
C GLU A 200 7.46 13.15 -3.31
N SER A 201 7.24 12.47 -2.18
CA SER A 201 7.99 12.73 -0.94
C SER A 201 9.45 12.29 -1.05
N HIS A 202 9.73 11.21 -1.79
CA HIS A 202 11.09 10.77 -2.05
C HIS A 202 11.92 11.85 -2.73
N PHE A 203 11.36 12.49 -3.77
CA PHE A 203 12.03 13.59 -4.47
C PHE A 203 12.19 14.85 -3.62
N CYS A 204 11.48 14.96 -2.50
CA CYS A 204 11.68 16.02 -1.51
C CYS A 204 12.65 15.63 -0.37
N GLY A 205 13.39 14.53 -0.52
CA GLY A 205 14.38 14.09 0.48
C GLY A 205 13.80 13.28 1.64
N LEU A 206 12.52 12.92 1.59
CA LEU A 206 11.87 12.11 2.63
C LEU A 206 11.94 10.61 2.27
N ASN A 207 11.90 9.75 3.28
CA ASN A 207 11.97 8.30 3.13
C ASN A 207 10.77 7.66 3.85
N PRO A 208 9.56 7.70 3.26
CA PRO A 208 8.37 7.23 3.96
C PRO A 208 8.31 5.71 4.09
N VAL A 209 7.50 5.24 5.04
CA VAL A 209 6.98 3.86 5.09
C VAL A 209 5.63 3.83 4.39
N ILE A 210 5.34 2.76 3.66
CA ILE A 210 4.11 2.63 2.86
C ILE A 210 3.33 1.40 3.29
N PHE A 211 2.03 1.56 3.55
CA PHE A 211 1.09 0.45 3.73
C PHE A 211 -0.08 0.58 2.76
N THR A 212 -0.28 -0.41 1.90
CA THR A 212 -1.42 -0.42 0.99
C THR A 212 -2.29 -1.63 1.23
N TYR A 213 -3.61 -1.43 1.29
CA TYR A 213 -4.60 -2.49 1.46
C TYR A 213 -5.47 -2.58 0.22
N GLY A 214 -5.43 -3.71 -0.48
CA GLY A 214 -6.25 -3.87 -1.69
C GLY A 214 -5.94 -2.84 -2.77
N SER A 215 -4.70 -2.34 -2.84
CA SER A 215 -4.39 -1.30 -3.82
C SER A 215 -4.38 -1.89 -5.22
N PRO A 216 -4.99 -1.22 -6.21
CA PRO A 216 -4.76 -1.53 -7.61
C PRO A 216 -3.32 -1.19 -8.03
N LYS A 217 -2.92 -1.67 -9.22
CA LYS A 217 -1.64 -1.31 -9.84
C LYS A 217 -1.63 0.16 -10.23
N VAL A 218 -0.54 0.84 -9.86
CA VAL A 218 -0.48 2.31 -9.91
C VAL A 218 0.13 2.83 -11.21
N GLY A 219 1.15 2.15 -11.74
CA GLY A 219 1.86 2.62 -12.92
C GLY A 219 2.55 1.52 -13.70
N ASN A 220 3.33 1.93 -14.70
CA ASN A 220 4.00 1.03 -15.60
C ASN A 220 5.23 0.36 -14.96
N TYR A 221 5.72 -0.70 -15.60
CA TYR A 221 6.92 -1.42 -15.16
C TYR A 221 8.09 -0.48 -14.84
N ARG A 222 8.35 0.56 -15.64
CA ARG A 222 9.45 1.51 -15.41
C ARG A 222 9.35 2.29 -14.10
N LEU A 223 8.14 2.76 -13.75
CA LEU A 223 7.91 3.41 -12.45
C LEU A 223 8.06 2.40 -11.31
N ILE A 224 7.58 1.18 -11.53
CA ILE A 224 7.59 0.12 -10.52
C ILE A 224 9.00 -0.42 -10.27
N ASP A 225 9.84 -0.54 -11.29
CA ASP A 225 11.25 -0.91 -11.16
C ASP A 225 11.99 0.13 -10.31
N TRP A 226 11.80 1.43 -10.60
CA TRP A 226 12.36 2.50 -9.77
C TRP A 226 11.83 2.46 -8.33
N MET A 227 10.54 2.15 -8.13
CA MET A 227 9.99 1.96 -6.78
C MET A 227 10.64 0.78 -6.07
N SER A 228 10.89 -0.34 -6.75
CA SER A 228 11.58 -1.49 -6.18
C SER A 228 13.04 -1.18 -5.82
N GLU A 229 13.73 -0.33 -6.59
CA GLU A 229 15.07 0.16 -6.25
C GLU A 229 15.04 1.09 -5.01
N ASN A 230 14.01 1.93 -4.89
CA ASN A 230 13.92 2.97 -3.86
C ASN A 230 13.16 2.55 -2.59
N PHE A 231 12.37 1.48 -2.65
CA PHE A 231 11.64 0.85 -1.55
C PHE A 231 11.85 -0.67 -1.61
N PRO A 232 13.10 -1.14 -1.47
CA PRO A 232 13.45 -2.52 -1.76
C PRO A 232 12.91 -3.47 -0.68
N LEU A 233 12.59 -4.69 -1.11
CA LEU A 233 11.97 -5.73 -0.26
C LEU A 233 12.74 -5.98 1.03
N TYR A 234 14.08 -6.00 0.95
CA TYR A 234 14.93 -6.28 2.11
C TYR A 234 14.77 -5.26 3.24
N ILE A 235 14.35 -4.02 2.97
CA ILE A 235 14.08 -3.02 4.01
C ILE A 235 12.79 -3.38 4.76
N THR A 236 11.77 -3.89 4.07
CA THR A 236 10.57 -4.41 4.72
C THR A 236 10.88 -5.67 5.52
N GLU A 237 11.71 -6.57 4.98
CA GLU A 237 12.16 -7.78 5.70
C GLU A 237 12.92 -7.41 6.98
N GLN A 238 13.82 -6.43 6.92
CA GLN A 238 14.52 -5.92 8.11
C GLN A 238 13.55 -5.33 9.14
N SER A 239 12.48 -4.65 8.70
CA SER A 239 11.44 -4.19 9.62
C SER A 239 10.76 -5.35 10.33
N LEU A 240 10.44 -6.42 9.60
CA LEU A 240 9.83 -7.63 10.16
C LEU A 240 10.77 -8.35 11.13
N VAL A 241 12.05 -8.50 10.78
CA VAL A 241 13.06 -9.16 11.64
C VAL A 241 13.30 -8.36 12.92
N SER A 242 13.40 -7.04 12.80
CA SER A 242 13.75 -6.17 13.94
C SER A 242 12.55 -5.82 14.85
N GLY A 243 11.32 -6.08 14.41
CA GLY A 243 10.12 -5.61 15.10
C GLY A 243 10.02 -4.08 15.15
N LYS A 244 10.70 -3.36 14.24
CA LYS A 244 10.66 -1.89 14.13
C LYS A 244 10.39 -1.45 12.70
N LEU A 245 9.59 -0.41 12.51
CA LEU A 245 9.36 0.17 11.19
C LEU A 245 10.56 0.99 10.71
N ILE A 246 11.19 0.54 9.63
CA ILE A 246 12.35 1.17 9.00
C ILE A 246 11.87 2.05 7.83
N PRO A 247 12.34 3.31 7.72
CA PRO A 247 12.11 4.17 6.55
C PRO A 247 12.39 3.45 5.22
N ARG A 248 11.54 3.66 4.22
CA ARG A 248 11.53 2.96 2.91
C ARG A 248 10.94 1.54 2.93
N SER A 249 10.42 1.03 4.04
CA SER A 249 9.60 -0.19 4.01
C SER A 249 8.31 0.05 3.23
N PHE A 250 7.91 -0.94 2.43
CA PHE A 250 6.66 -0.96 1.70
C PHE A 250 5.97 -2.31 1.88
N PHE A 251 4.85 -2.28 2.62
CA PHE A 251 3.95 -3.42 2.84
C PHE A 251 2.77 -3.34 1.87
N ARG A 252 2.62 -4.37 1.03
CA ARG A 252 1.50 -4.50 0.09
C ARG A 252 0.58 -5.65 0.51
N MET A 253 -0.59 -5.30 1.01
CA MET A 253 -1.59 -6.23 1.51
C MET A 253 -2.61 -6.60 0.43
N THR A 254 -2.84 -7.90 0.26
CA THR A 254 -3.95 -8.44 -0.54
C THR A 254 -4.78 -9.41 0.31
N THR A 255 -6.00 -9.70 -0.13
CA THR A 255 -6.78 -10.82 0.40
C THR A 255 -7.03 -11.82 -0.70
N SER A 256 -7.17 -13.09 -0.33
CA SER A 256 -7.57 -14.13 -1.29
C SER A 256 -8.89 -13.74 -1.95
N LYS A 257 -8.92 -13.74 -3.29
CA LYS A 257 -10.05 -13.42 -4.18
C LYS A 257 -10.39 -11.95 -4.38
N ASP A 258 -9.73 -11.01 -3.71
CA ASP A 258 -9.88 -9.61 -4.11
C ASP A 258 -9.27 -9.38 -5.49
N ILE A 259 -10.11 -8.91 -6.42
CA ILE A 259 -9.70 -8.63 -7.80
C ILE A 259 -9.00 -7.28 -7.96
N VAL A 260 -9.14 -6.35 -7.01
CA VAL A 260 -8.64 -4.98 -7.17
C VAL A 260 -7.11 -4.95 -7.36
N PRO A 261 -6.27 -5.67 -6.58
CA PRO A 261 -4.83 -5.79 -6.81
C PRO A 261 -4.46 -6.46 -8.15
N LEU A 262 -5.38 -7.23 -8.76
CA LEU A 262 -5.16 -7.78 -10.09
C LEU A 262 -5.32 -6.72 -11.18
N LEU A 263 -5.92 -5.56 -10.87
CA LEU A 263 -6.28 -4.53 -11.83
C LEU A 263 -5.47 -3.22 -11.68
N PRO A 264 -5.27 -2.47 -12.77
CA PRO A 264 -5.36 -2.94 -14.16
C PRO A 264 -4.38 -4.10 -14.42
N LEU A 265 -4.54 -4.83 -15.52
CA LEU A 265 -3.78 -6.07 -15.74
C LEU A 265 -2.33 -5.80 -16.11
N TYR A 266 -1.42 -6.73 -15.78
CA TYR A 266 -0.02 -6.66 -16.24
C TYR A 266 0.11 -6.55 -17.77
N LYS A 267 -0.77 -7.24 -18.52
CA LYS A 267 -0.84 -7.15 -20.00
C LYS A 267 -1.13 -5.74 -20.53
N GLN A 268 -1.72 -4.86 -19.72
CA GLN A 268 -1.98 -3.46 -20.09
C GLN A 268 -0.77 -2.55 -19.77
N GLY A 269 0.36 -3.14 -19.36
CA GLY A 269 1.61 -2.44 -19.07
C GLY A 269 1.77 -2.00 -17.62
N PHE A 270 0.85 -2.39 -16.73
CA PHE A 270 0.89 -2.07 -15.30
C PHE A 270 1.69 -3.09 -14.48
N SER A 271 2.27 -2.69 -13.35
CA SER A 271 2.94 -3.63 -12.43
C SER A 271 2.73 -3.25 -10.96
N HIS A 272 3.21 -4.09 -10.05
CA HIS A 272 3.23 -3.88 -8.60
C HIS A 272 4.64 -3.97 -8.03
N CYS A 273 4.86 -3.31 -6.90
CA CYS A 273 6.04 -3.40 -6.04
C CYS A 273 5.60 -3.48 -4.57
N GLY A 274 6.58 -3.52 -3.66
CA GLY A 274 6.37 -3.67 -2.22
C GLY A 274 6.28 -5.14 -1.81
N PHE A 275 6.59 -5.38 -0.54
CA PHE A 275 6.59 -6.71 0.06
C PHE A 275 5.15 -7.19 0.20
N HIS A 276 4.82 -8.22 -0.59
CA HIS A 276 3.50 -8.79 -0.70
C HIS A 276 3.24 -9.70 0.50
N ILE A 277 2.16 -9.39 1.21
CA ILE A 277 1.59 -10.28 2.21
C ILE A 277 0.12 -10.49 1.87
N ASN A 278 -0.28 -11.75 1.83
CA ASN A 278 -1.65 -12.15 1.52
C ASN A 278 -2.37 -12.58 2.80
N ILE A 279 -3.62 -12.16 2.96
CA ILE A 279 -4.54 -12.65 3.98
C ILE A 279 -5.37 -13.78 3.36
N LYS A 280 -5.25 -15.00 3.89
CA LYS A 280 -6.03 -16.15 3.43
C LYS A 280 -7.53 -15.95 3.71
N ASN A 281 -8.36 -16.51 2.81
CA ASN A 281 -9.83 -16.62 2.80
C ASN A 281 -10.61 -16.31 4.11
N ASN A 282 -10.55 -15.08 4.61
CA ASN A 282 -11.32 -14.67 5.78
C ASN A 282 -12.18 -13.43 5.46
N LEU A 283 -13.47 -13.67 5.30
CA LEU A 283 -14.49 -12.67 4.93
C LEU A 283 -14.82 -11.69 6.06
N PHE A 284 -14.38 -11.96 7.31
CA PHE A 284 -14.86 -11.21 8.48
C PHE A 284 -13.76 -10.80 9.45
N PHE A 285 -12.94 -11.76 9.90
CA PHE A 285 -11.84 -11.54 10.82
C PHE A 285 -10.67 -12.37 10.33
N ALA A 286 -9.49 -11.76 10.25
CA ALA A 286 -8.26 -12.48 9.98
C ALA A 286 -7.32 -12.28 11.16
N ASP A 287 -6.68 -13.35 11.60
CA ASP A 287 -5.64 -13.30 12.61
C ASP A 287 -4.26 -13.50 11.95
N LYS A 288 -3.26 -13.74 12.78
CA LYS A 288 -1.88 -13.92 12.34
C LYS A 288 -1.65 -15.21 11.56
N ASP A 289 -2.39 -16.27 11.85
CA ASP A 289 -2.23 -17.59 11.22
C ASP A 289 -2.80 -17.58 9.78
N ASP A 290 -3.61 -16.56 9.45
CA ASP A 290 -4.10 -16.30 8.10
C ASP A 290 -3.09 -15.59 7.19
N LEU A 291 -1.93 -15.16 7.70
CA LEU A 291 -0.95 -14.40 6.92
C LEU A 291 0.01 -15.29 6.12
N GLU A 292 0.18 -14.93 4.86
CA GLU A 292 1.17 -15.51 3.96
C GLU A 292 2.15 -14.41 3.53
N LEU A 293 3.41 -14.54 3.94
CA LEU A 293 4.48 -13.67 3.48
C LEU A 293 4.95 -14.14 2.10
N ILE A 294 4.51 -13.46 1.04
CA ILE A 294 4.77 -13.84 -0.36
C ILE A 294 6.07 -13.19 -0.88
N GLY A 295 6.37 -11.96 -0.47
CA GLY A 295 7.56 -11.24 -0.90
C GLY A 295 7.35 -10.49 -2.21
N GLU A 296 8.06 -10.88 -3.27
CA GLU A 296 8.01 -10.14 -4.54
C GLU A 296 6.68 -10.32 -5.30
N PHE A 297 6.31 -9.32 -6.09
CA PHE A 297 5.20 -9.46 -7.04
C PHE A 297 5.55 -10.45 -8.16
N ASP A 298 4.76 -11.53 -8.27
CA ASP A 298 4.88 -12.50 -9.36
C ASP A 298 3.76 -12.32 -10.40
N LYS A 299 4.16 -11.89 -11.60
CA LYS A 299 3.25 -11.77 -12.76
C LYS A 299 2.63 -13.11 -13.18
N HIS A 300 3.33 -14.23 -13.01
CA HIS A 300 2.83 -15.55 -13.39
C HIS A 300 1.73 -16.00 -12.44
N LEU A 301 1.89 -15.77 -11.14
CA LEU A 301 0.86 -16.00 -10.14
C LEU A 301 -0.38 -15.14 -10.43
N GLU A 302 -0.21 -13.85 -10.75
CA GLU A 302 -1.32 -12.99 -11.19
C GLU A 302 -2.03 -13.58 -12.41
N PHE A 303 -1.29 -13.97 -13.45
CA PHE A 303 -1.90 -14.52 -14.66
C PHE A 303 -2.68 -15.81 -14.39
N LYS A 304 -2.18 -16.65 -13.48
CA LYS A 304 -2.87 -17.87 -13.05
C LYS A 304 -4.19 -17.53 -12.35
N GLU A 305 -4.18 -16.59 -11.40
CA GLU A 305 -5.37 -16.14 -10.70
C GLU A 305 -6.39 -15.48 -11.64
N TRP A 306 -5.93 -14.62 -12.55
CA TRP A 306 -6.79 -13.99 -13.55
C TRP A 306 -7.45 -15.03 -14.47
N ARG A 307 -6.68 -16.02 -14.95
CA ARG A 307 -7.24 -17.12 -15.76
C ARG A 307 -8.27 -17.93 -14.98
N ARG A 308 -8.01 -18.22 -13.70
CA ARG A 308 -8.97 -18.90 -12.81
C ARG A 308 -10.28 -18.11 -12.73
N ARG A 309 -10.19 -16.78 -12.57
CA ARG A 309 -11.36 -15.90 -12.50
C ARG A 309 -12.15 -15.84 -13.81
N MET A 310 -11.46 -15.75 -14.94
CA MET A 310 -12.10 -15.79 -16.26
C MET A 310 -12.77 -17.12 -16.56
N LYS A 311 -12.23 -18.25 -16.06
CA LYS A 311 -12.89 -19.56 -16.18
C LYS A 311 -14.20 -19.61 -15.40
N LEU A 312 -14.24 -19.06 -14.18
CA LEU A 312 -15.46 -18.94 -13.38
C LEU A 312 -16.53 -18.12 -14.11
N LEU A 313 -16.14 -16.95 -14.64
CA LEU A 313 -17.05 -16.10 -15.41
C LEU A 313 -17.61 -16.82 -16.64
N LYS A 314 -16.76 -17.54 -17.39
CA LYS A 314 -17.21 -18.32 -18.56
C LYS A 314 -18.15 -19.45 -18.18
N LYS A 315 -17.86 -20.17 -17.09
CA LYS A 315 -18.69 -21.29 -16.61
C LYS A 315 -20.11 -20.82 -16.25
N ASN A 316 -20.21 -19.68 -15.57
CA ASN A 316 -21.47 -19.18 -15.03
C ASN A 316 -22.12 -18.10 -15.92
N TYR A 317 -21.60 -17.86 -17.13
CA TYR A 317 -22.00 -16.76 -18.02
C TYR A 317 -23.52 -16.69 -18.26
N LYS A 318 -24.17 -17.81 -18.58
CA LYS A 318 -25.62 -17.84 -18.84
C LYS A 318 -26.45 -17.43 -17.61
N GLU A 319 -26.01 -17.82 -16.42
CA GLU A 319 -26.66 -17.44 -15.17
C GLU A 319 -26.40 -15.96 -14.84
N TYR A 320 -25.18 -15.49 -15.08
CA TYR A 320 -24.81 -14.09 -14.90
C TYR A 320 -25.59 -13.17 -15.84
N MET A 321 -25.85 -13.59 -17.08
CA MET A 321 -26.69 -12.82 -18.00
C MET A 321 -28.15 -12.74 -17.55
N LYS A 322 -28.67 -13.76 -16.85
CA LYS A 322 -30.03 -13.74 -16.25
C LYS A 322 -30.09 -12.88 -14.99
N SER A 323 -29.00 -12.80 -14.22
CA SER A 323 -28.89 -11.94 -13.05
C SER A 323 -27.54 -11.21 -13.04
N PRO A 324 -27.43 -10.09 -13.81
CA PRO A 324 -26.15 -9.38 -13.99
C PRO A 324 -25.51 -8.94 -12.68
N MET A 325 -26.31 -8.50 -11.71
CA MET A 325 -25.82 -8.07 -10.41
C MET A 325 -25.31 -9.23 -9.55
N LYS A 326 -25.90 -10.43 -9.65
CA LYS A 326 -25.43 -11.63 -8.94
C LYS A 326 -24.08 -12.08 -9.53
N GLY A 327 -24.00 -12.16 -10.86
CA GLY A 327 -22.76 -12.51 -11.55
C GLY A 327 -21.64 -11.50 -11.30
N TYR A 328 -21.98 -10.21 -11.25
CA TYR A 328 -21.06 -9.16 -10.87
C TYR A 328 -20.50 -9.37 -9.46
N LYS A 329 -21.36 -9.58 -8.46
CA LYS A 329 -20.93 -9.82 -7.07
C LYS A 329 -20.03 -11.05 -6.95
N GLU A 330 -20.35 -12.13 -7.66
CA GLU A 330 -19.58 -13.37 -7.65
C GLU A 330 -18.23 -13.24 -8.39
N PHE A 331 -18.16 -12.42 -9.43
CA PHE A 331 -16.93 -12.15 -10.18
C PHE A 331 -16.02 -11.13 -9.53
N VAL A 332 -16.57 -10.12 -8.85
CA VAL A 332 -15.76 -9.13 -8.14
C VAL A 332 -15.38 -9.63 -6.75
N GLU A 333 -16.19 -10.51 -6.14
CA GLU A 333 -16.03 -10.92 -4.74
C GLU A 333 -15.81 -9.68 -3.86
N SER A 334 -16.61 -8.62 -4.09
CA SER A 334 -16.41 -7.29 -3.51
C SER A 334 -16.37 -7.26 -1.98
N ASP A 335 -16.91 -8.31 -1.35
CA ASP A 335 -16.84 -8.47 0.10
C ASP A 335 -15.40 -8.75 0.56
N TYR A 336 -14.57 -9.47 -0.20
CA TYR A 336 -13.15 -9.67 0.13
C TYR A 336 -12.33 -8.38 0.03
N HIS A 337 -12.72 -7.47 -0.86
CA HIS A 337 -12.13 -6.14 -0.95
C HIS A 337 -12.55 -5.23 0.22
N ARG A 338 -13.57 -5.60 1.00
CA ARG A 338 -14.02 -4.80 2.15
C ARG A 338 -13.35 -5.19 3.46
N TYR A 339 -12.57 -6.26 3.50
CA TYR A 339 -11.99 -6.76 4.74
C TYR A 339 -10.48 -6.97 4.58
N TYR A 340 -9.70 -6.24 5.39
CA TYR A 340 -8.29 -6.55 5.63
C TYR A 340 -8.11 -6.51 7.14
N TYR A 341 -8.18 -7.68 7.77
CA TYR A 341 -8.36 -7.91 9.21
C TYR A 341 -9.68 -7.42 9.80
N ILE A 342 -10.03 -6.19 9.46
CA ILE A 342 -11.25 -5.49 9.86
C ILE A 342 -11.95 -4.98 8.61
N ARG A 343 -13.24 -4.67 8.76
CA ARG A 343 -14.00 -4.05 7.68
C ARG A 343 -13.46 -2.65 7.39
N MET A 344 -13.06 -2.42 6.15
CA MET A 344 -12.72 -1.12 5.60
C MET A 344 -13.98 -0.26 5.47
N GLY A 345 -13.91 0.95 6.04
CA GLY A 345 -15.06 1.84 6.15
C GLY A 345 -15.27 2.32 7.57
N CYS A 346 -15.97 3.44 7.73
CA CYS A 346 -16.35 3.93 9.05
C CYS A 346 -17.49 3.05 9.58
N LYS A 347 -17.21 2.23 10.60
CA LYS A 347 -18.24 1.66 11.48
C LYS A 347 -18.25 2.52 12.75
N GLN A 348 -19.43 3.00 13.14
CA GLN A 348 -19.63 3.72 14.40
C GLN A 348 -19.36 2.80 15.58
#